data_AF-A0A7Y4LYI0-F1
#
_entry.id   AF-A0A7Y4LYI0-F1
#
_cell.length_a   1.000
_cell.length_b   1.000
_cell.length_c   1.000
_cell.angle_alpha   90.00
_cell.angle_beta   90.00
_cell.angle_gamma   90.00
#
_symmetry.space_group_name_H-M   'P 1'
#
loop_
_entity.id
_entity.type
_entity.pdbx_description
1 polymer ?
#
loop_
_entity_poly.entity_id
_entity_poly.type
_entity_poly.pdbx_seq_one_letter_code
_entity_poly.pdbx_strand_id
1 'polypeptide(L)'
;MSSNLPMIRPSSRLDLAVPQGLQAATAPFHIATPLAAALDQVDGEEFRDLVRVNGAGDLWVLWDADGDPRDLWRYADRAASYLERLPALPDVEAAHRVVRADLDAEPPIEVRAELIFTMLDAQNTTATQTYLQLLASKLGNSPRRQTEKYERTRPWFSTAAIAATIDEVVETMTPKHGRPIDIADILDIAGRHASELIRLDTALETIGKAIPVLSQIVDAVTDVPRPATLRPRGWQPPPMGPDEEPPPF
;
A
#
# COMPACT_ATOMS: atom_id res chain seq x y z
N MET A 1 -7.84 44.41 -24.49
CA MET A 1 -7.11 43.70 -23.41
C MET A 1 -6.81 42.31 -23.92
N SER A 2 -5.57 42.06 -24.32
CA SER A 2 -5.14 40.80 -24.93
C SER A 2 -4.91 39.75 -23.86
N SER A 3 -5.58 38.60 -24.00
CA SER A 3 -5.47 37.44 -23.14
C SER A 3 -4.11 36.76 -23.34
N ASN A 4 -3.19 36.94 -22.39
CA ASN A 4 -1.92 36.20 -22.31
C ASN A 4 -2.13 34.89 -21.53
N LEU A 5 -3.00 34.02 -22.03
CA LEU A 5 -3.06 32.64 -21.56
C LEU A 5 -2.23 31.79 -22.53
N PRO A 6 -1.31 30.94 -22.04
CA PRO A 6 -0.62 30.01 -22.90
C PRO A 6 -1.65 29.10 -23.57
N MET A 7 -1.67 29.16 -24.90
CA MET A 7 -2.36 28.20 -25.74
C MET A 7 -1.85 26.81 -25.34
N ILE A 8 -2.72 25.99 -24.76
CA ILE A 8 -2.46 24.58 -24.46
C ILE A 8 -2.13 23.95 -25.82
N ARG A 9 -0.84 23.82 -26.09
CA ARG A 9 -0.38 23.03 -27.23
C ARG A 9 -0.72 21.57 -26.90
N PRO A 10 -1.23 20.78 -27.85
CA PRO A 10 -1.28 19.34 -27.66
C PRO A 10 0.17 18.89 -27.56
N SER A 11 0.68 18.76 -26.33
CA SER A 11 1.97 18.18 -26.08
C SER A 11 1.90 16.72 -26.48
N SER A 12 2.90 16.29 -27.23
CA SER A 12 3.16 14.94 -27.72
C SER A 12 3.38 13.91 -26.60
N ARG A 13 2.43 13.81 -25.67
CA ARG A 13 2.39 12.88 -24.52
C ARG A 13 1.02 12.19 -24.46
N LEU A 14 0.58 11.66 -25.60
CA LEU A 14 -0.60 10.77 -25.67
C LEU A 14 -0.42 9.48 -24.82
N ASP A 15 0.74 9.26 -24.20
CA ASP A 15 1.07 8.03 -23.49
C ASP A 15 0.07 7.71 -22.36
N LEU A 16 -0.44 8.70 -21.62
CA LEU A 16 -1.45 8.50 -20.55
C LEU A 16 -2.88 8.27 -21.06
N ALA A 17 -3.17 8.61 -22.32
CA ALA A 17 -4.47 8.40 -22.95
C ALA A 17 -4.61 7.01 -23.60
N VAL A 18 -3.53 6.22 -23.60
CA VAL A 18 -3.48 4.86 -24.10
C VAL A 18 -3.54 3.90 -22.90
N PRO A 19 -4.13 2.69 -23.02
CA PRO A 19 -4.20 1.72 -21.92
C PRO A 19 -2.88 1.50 -21.17
N GLN A 20 -1.75 1.61 -21.87
CA GLN A 20 -0.41 1.48 -21.28
C GLN A 20 -0.06 2.60 -20.30
N GLY A 21 -0.45 3.85 -20.56
CA GLY A 21 -0.17 4.94 -19.63
C GLY A 21 -1.15 4.99 -18.46
N LEU A 22 -2.40 4.54 -18.64
CA LEU A 22 -3.30 4.32 -17.50
C LEU A 22 -2.70 3.25 -16.56
N GLN A 23 -2.23 2.12 -17.12
CA GLN A 23 -1.53 1.07 -16.36
C GLN A 23 -0.26 1.58 -15.68
N ALA A 24 0.51 2.44 -16.35
CA ALA A 24 1.70 3.05 -15.74
C ALA A 24 1.34 3.99 -14.59
N ALA A 25 0.25 4.76 -14.73
CA ALA A 25 -0.24 5.66 -13.69
C ALA A 25 -0.79 4.90 -12.48
N THR A 26 -1.42 3.74 -12.67
CA THR A 26 -1.92 2.88 -11.58
C THR A 26 -0.85 1.97 -10.97
N ALA A 27 0.39 2.00 -11.46
CA ALA A 27 1.49 1.16 -10.99
C ALA A 27 1.71 1.18 -9.45
N PRO A 28 1.59 2.33 -8.74
CA PRO A 28 1.69 2.34 -7.28
C PRO A 28 0.71 1.39 -6.59
N PHE A 29 -0.54 1.30 -7.05
CA PHE A 29 -1.50 0.33 -6.52
C PHE A 29 -1.10 -1.10 -6.86
N HIS A 30 -0.74 -1.39 -8.11
CA HIS A 30 -0.41 -2.74 -8.55
C HIS A 30 0.81 -3.32 -7.83
N ILE A 31 1.81 -2.48 -7.53
CA ILE A 31 3.02 -2.90 -6.82
C ILE A 31 2.76 -3.02 -5.31
N ALA A 32 2.06 -2.06 -4.70
CA ALA A 32 1.88 -2.02 -3.25
C ALA A 32 0.83 -3.01 -2.72
N THR A 33 -0.26 -3.23 -3.46
CA THR A 33 -1.38 -4.07 -3.00
C THR A 33 -0.97 -5.50 -2.61
N PRO A 34 -0.25 -6.28 -3.45
CA PRO A 34 0.12 -7.65 -3.09
C PRO A 34 1.08 -7.70 -1.90
N LEU A 35 1.95 -6.70 -1.75
CA LEU A 35 2.90 -6.61 -0.64
C LEU A 35 2.18 -6.26 0.68
N ALA A 36 1.27 -5.29 0.63
CA ALA A 36 0.45 -4.92 1.78
C ALA A 36 -0.47 -6.06 2.23
N ALA A 37 -1.00 -6.86 1.30
CA ALA A 37 -1.82 -8.04 1.62
C ALA A 37 -1.05 -9.11 2.42
N ALA A 38 0.29 -9.13 2.36
CA ALA A 38 1.10 -10.01 3.20
C ALA A 38 1.06 -9.57 4.68
N LEU A 39 0.93 -8.26 4.95
CA LEU A 39 0.74 -7.76 6.32
C LEU A 39 -0.60 -8.23 6.89
N ASP A 40 -1.67 -8.20 6.10
CA ASP A 40 -2.99 -8.67 6.52
C ASP A 40 -3.00 -10.17 6.93
N GLN A 41 -2.05 -10.97 6.45
CA GLN A 41 -1.89 -12.39 6.81
C GLN A 41 -1.15 -12.61 8.13
N VAL A 42 -0.43 -11.59 8.62
CA VAL A 42 0.41 -11.68 9.81
C VAL A 42 0.01 -10.70 10.90
N ASP A 43 -0.79 -9.69 10.60
CA ASP A 43 -1.26 -8.69 11.56
C ASP A 43 -2.11 -9.37 12.65
N GLY A 44 -1.70 -9.16 13.90
CA GLY A 44 -2.26 -9.78 15.08
C GLY A 44 -1.49 -9.36 16.32
N GLU A 45 -2.06 -9.61 17.50
CA GLU A 45 -1.44 -9.23 18.78
C GLU A 45 -0.04 -9.85 18.92
N GLU A 46 0.12 -11.12 18.57
CA GLU A 46 1.41 -11.82 18.64
C GLU A 46 2.50 -11.17 17.76
N PHE A 47 2.14 -10.71 16.55
CA PHE A 47 3.07 -10.00 15.68
C PHE A 47 3.47 -8.65 16.26
N ARG A 48 2.49 -7.89 16.78
CA ARG A 48 2.71 -6.58 17.40
C ARG A 48 3.57 -6.67 18.64
N ASP A 49 3.39 -7.73 19.44
CA ASP A 49 4.20 -7.98 20.63
C ASP A 49 5.66 -8.32 20.27
N LEU A 50 5.88 -9.10 19.20
CA LEU A 50 7.24 -9.40 18.72
C LEU A 50 8.01 -8.16 18.29
N VAL A 51 7.36 -7.23 17.60
CA VAL A 51 8.02 -6.01 17.09
C VAL A 51 8.01 -4.85 18.09
N ARG A 52 7.51 -5.09 19.31
CA ARG A 52 7.38 -4.06 20.33
C ARG A 52 8.72 -3.70 20.94
N VAL A 53 8.95 -2.39 21.11
CA VAL A 53 10.07 -1.85 21.89
C VAL A 53 9.62 -1.39 23.27
N ASN A 54 10.51 -1.50 24.26
CA ASN A 54 10.32 -0.97 25.60
C ASN A 54 10.57 0.56 25.64
N GLY A 55 10.41 1.18 26.81
CA GLY A 55 10.63 2.63 26.99
C GLY A 55 12.08 3.10 26.83
N ALA A 56 13.06 2.17 26.83
CA ALA A 56 14.47 2.44 26.56
C ALA A 56 14.83 2.25 25.07
N GLY A 57 13.92 1.69 24.26
CA GLY A 57 14.13 1.41 22.84
C GLY A 57 14.61 -0.01 22.54
N ASP A 58 14.73 -0.89 23.54
CA ASP A 58 15.10 -2.29 23.33
C ASP A 58 13.89 -3.14 22.93
N LEU A 59 14.12 -4.21 22.17
CA LEU A 59 13.07 -5.16 21.81
C LEU A 59 12.55 -5.87 23.06
N TRP A 60 11.24 -5.73 23.31
CA TRP A 60 10.59 -6.23 24.51
C TRP A 60 10.79 -7.74 24.67
N VAL A 61 10.69 -8.50 23.58
CA VAL A 61 10.86 -9.96 23.60
C VAL A 61 12.28 -10.42 23.90
N LEU A 62 13.30 -9.63 23.54
CA LEU A 62 14.69 -9.94 23.89
C LEU A 62 14.98 -9.58 25.35
N TRP A 63 14.36 -8.51 25.85
CA TRP A 63 14.43 -8.13 27.26
C TRP A 63 13.68 -9.11 28.17
N ASP A 64 12.52 -9.61 27.73
CA ASP A 64 11.69 -10.58 28.46
C ASP A 64 12.35 -11.96 28.54
N ALA A 65 13.05 -12.37 27.48
CA ALA A 65 13.80 -13.64 27.44
C ALA A 65 15.15 -13.59 28.18
N ASP A 66 15.51 -12.47 28.82
CA ASP A 66 16.84 -12.28 29.41
C ASP A 66 17.19 -13.42 30.39
N GLY A 67 18.19 -14.21 30.01
CA GLY A 67 18.68 -15.35 30.78
C GLY A 67 17.95 -16.69 30.56
N ASP A 68 16.87 -16.76 29.76
CA ASP A 68 16.21 -18.03 29.40
C ASP A 68 16.38 -18.36 27.89
N PRO A 69 17.35 -19.26 27.54
CA PRO A 69 17.53 -19.73 26.18
C PRO A 69 16.27 -20.34 25.56
N ARG A 70 15.34 -20.90 26.36
CA ARG A 70 14.11 -21.51 25.85
C ARG A 70 13.16 -20.49 25.29
N ASP A 71 12.92 -19.39 26.00
CA ASP A 71 12.00 -18.35 25.55
C ASP A 71 12.61 -17.55 24.40
N LEU A 72 13.93 -17.32 24.43
CA LEU A 72 14.65 -16.73 23.31
C LEU A 72 14.46 -17.54 22.00
N TRP A 73 14.65 -18.87 22.05
CA TRP A 73 14.43 -19.75 20.90
C TRP A 73 12.97 -19.81 20.45
N ARG A 74 12.00 -19.71 21.36
CA ARG A 74 10.57 -19.61 21.01
C ARG A 74 10.25 -18.33 20.24
N TYR A 75 10.78 -17.19 20.69
CA TYR A 75 10.62 -15.92 19.98
C TYR A 75 11.30 -15.96 18.62
N ALA A 76 12.51 -16.53 18.51
CA ALA A 76 13.20 -16.71 17.23
C ALA A 76 12.43 -17.61 16.25
N ASP A 77 11.89 -18.76 16.69
CA ASP A 77 11.09 -19.62 15.83
C ASP A 77 9.81 -18.91 15.32
N ARG A 78 9.15 -18.12 16.18
CA ARG A 78 7.99 -17.31 15.79
C ARG A 78 8.38 -16.21 14.79
N ALA A 79 9.45 -15.47 15.07
CA ALA A 79 9.95 -14.43 14.17
C ALA A 79 10.31 -15.01 12.79
N ALA A 80 10.98 -16.15 12.76
CA ALA A 80 11.29 -16.87 11.51
C ALA A 80 10.02 -17.36 10.77
N SER A 81 8.94 -17.69 11.50
CA SER A 81 7.61 -17.99 10.91
C SER A 81 6.95 -16.78 10.27
N TYR A 82 7.13 -15.59 10.83
CA TYR A 82 6.64 -14.37 10.20
C TYR A 82 7.49 -13.97 8.99
N LEU A 83 8.82 -14.06 9.08
CA LEU A 83 9.72 -13.74 7.97
C LEU A 83 9.46 -14.59 6.71
N GLU A 84 9.08 -15.86 6.87
CA GLU A 84 8.70 -16.72 5.72
C GLU A 84 7.42 -16.29 5.00
N ARG A 85 6.53 -15.55 5.69
CA ARG A 85 5.26 -15.06 5.14
C ARG A 85 5.34 -13.62 4.65
N LEU A 86 6.36 -12.89 5.06
CA LEU A 86 6.59 -11.50 4.66
C LEU A 86 7.35 -11.44 3.33
N PRO A 87 7.11 -10.40 2.51
CA PRO A 87 7.88 -10.15 1.31
C PRO A 87 9.32 -9.77 1.63
N ALA A 88 10.20 -9.84 0.62
CA ALA A 88 11.59 -9.42 0.77
C ALA A 88 11.70 -7.91 1.03
N LEU A 89 12.58 -7.52 1.97
CA LEU A 89 12.77 -6.12 2.35
C LEU A 89 13.09 -5.18 1.17
N PRO A 90 13.98 -5.52 0.22
CA PRO A 90 14.29 -4.64 -0.91
C PRO A 90 13.06 -4.33 -1.78
N ASP A 91 12.15 -5.29 -1.93
CA ASP A 91 10.92 -5.12 -2.72
C ASP A 91 9.95 -4.18 -2.01
N VAL A 92 9.82 -4.31 -0.69
CA VAL A 92 9.01 -3.42 0.15
C VAL A 92 9.55 -1.99 0.12
N GLU A 93 10.86 -1.82 0.26
CA GLU A 93 11.51 -0.50 0.19
C GLU A 93 11.38 0.16 -1.18
N ALA A 94 11.47 -0.63 -2.26
CA ALA A 94 11.24 -0.13 -3.60
C ALA A 94 9.79 0.32 -3.79
N ALA A 95 8.81 -0.50 -3.38
CA ALA A 95 7.39 -0.17 -3.44
C ALA A 95 7.04 1.08 -2.62
N HIS A 96 7.54 1.17 -1.39
CA HIS A 96 7.31 2.31 -0.50
C HIS A 96 7.83 3.61 -1.13
N ARG A 97 9.04 3.59 -1.70
CA ARG A 97 9.59 4.75 -2.42
C ARG A 97 8.72 5.19 -3.59
N VAL A 98 8.18 4.24 -4.36
CA VAL A 98 7.31 4.53 -5.50
C VAL A 98 5.99 5.17 -5.05
N VAL A 99 5.31 4.57 -4.07
CA VAL A 99 4.04 5.10 -3.52
C VAL A 99 4.26 6.49 -2.93
N ARG A 100 5.30 6.66 -2.11
CA ARG A 100 5.59 7.93 -1.46
C ARG A 100 5.96 9.02 -2.45
N ALA A 101 6.72 8.70 -3.49
CA ALA A 101 7.03 9.64 -4.56
C ALA A 101 5.77 10.12 -5.30
N ASP A 102 4.79 9.24 -5.55
CA ASP A 102 3.51 9.63 -6.15
C ASP A 102 2.66 10.48 -5.20
N LEU A 103 2.60 10.13 -3.91
CA LEU A 103 1.87 10.91 -2.89
C LEU A 103 2.44 12.32 -2.69
N ASP A 104 3.76 12.47 -2.75
CA ASP A 104 4.44 13.76 -2.55
C ASP A 104 4.48 14.65 -3.80
N ALA A 105 4.26 14.09 -4.99
CA ALA A 105 4.26 14.84 -6.25
C ALA A 105 2.86 15.34 -6.61
N GLU A 106 2.68 16.66 -6.73
CA GLU A 106 1.45 17.20 -7.31
C GLU A 106 1.39 16.86 -8.81
N PRO A 107 0.30 16.21 -9.30
CA PRO A 107 0.14 15.98 -10.73
C PRO A 107 -0.09 17.30 -11.46
N PRO A 108 0.67 17.61 -12.53
CA PRO A 108 0.46 18.80 -13.35
C PRO A 108 -0.96 18.88 -13.90
N ILE A 109 -1.45 20.11 -14.15
CA ILE A 109 -2.81 20.32 -14.66
C ILE A 109 -3.03 19.62 -16.02
N GLU A 110 -1.99 19.54 -16.84
CA GLU A 110 -1.99 18.86 -18.14
C GLU A 110 -2.24 17.36 -17.96
N VAL A 111 -1.55 16.72 -17.01
CA VAL A 111 -1.73 15.30 -16.68
C VAL A 111 -3.14 15.04 -16.17
N ARG A 112 -3.64 15.89 -15.26
CA ARG A 112 -5.02 15.79 -14.76
C ARG A 112 -6.04 15.92 -15.89
N ALA A 113 -5.84 16.86 -16.80
CA ALA A 113 -6.73 17.07 -17.95
C ALA A 113 -6.69 15.90 -18.93
N GLU A 114 -5.51 15.38 -19.27
CA GLU A 114 -5.32 14.21 -20.13
C GLU A 114 -6.08 12.99 -19.59
N LEU A 115 -5.93 12.71 -18.29
CA LEU A 115 -6.64 11.65 -17.59
C LEU A 115 -8.17 11.82 -17.67
N ILE A 116 -8.69 13.04 -17.47
CA ILE A 116 -10.13 13.32 -17.64
C ILE A 116 -10.57 13.11 -19.10
N PHE A 117 -9.75 13.47 -20.08
CA PHE A 117 -10.08 13.22 -21.49
C PHE A 117 -10.20 11.71 -21.79
N THR A 118 -9.31 10.89 -21.23
CA THR A 118 -9.39 9.42 -21.35
C THR A 118 -10.74 8.90 -20.85
N MET A 119 -11.21 9.39 -19.70
CA MET A 119 -12.52 9.02 -19.14
C MET A 119 -13.66 9.39 -20.09
N LEU A 120 -13.66 10.63 -20.61
CA LEU A 120 -14.73 11.12 -21.49
C LEU A 120 -14.77 10.40 -22.83
N ASP A 121 -13.60 10.09 -23.40
CA ASP A 121 -13.46 9.35 -24.65
C ASP A 121 -13.98 7.92 -24.48
N ALA A 122 -13.56 7.22 -23.43
CA ALA A 122 -14.03 5.87 -23.10
C ALA A 122 -15.56 5.82 -22.88
N GLN A 123 -16.13 6.88 -22.30
CA GLN A 123 -17.57 7.04 -22.10
C GLN A 123 -18.32 7.59 -23.32
N ASN A 124 -17.64 7.84 -24.44
CA ASN A 124 -18.18 8.47 -25.64
C ASN A 124 -19.03 9.72 -25.34
N THR A 125 -18.53 10.56 -24.43
CA THR A 125 -19.25 11.70 -23.86
C THR A 125 -18.50 12.99 -24.16
N THR A 126 -19.24 14.04 -24.53
CA THR A 126 -18.67 15.38 -24.72
C THR A 126 -18.83 16.21 -23.46
N ALA A 127 -17.80 16.95 -23.09
CA ALA A 127 -17.83 17.86 -21.95
C ALA A 127 -17.53 19.29 -22.38
N THR A 128 -18.06 20.26 -21.64
CA THR A 128 -17.71 21.68 -21.85
C THR A 128 -16.28 21.93 -21.38
N GLN A 129 -15.62 22.94 -21.96
CA GLN A 129 -14.31 23.37 -21.47
C GLN A 129 -14.32 23.75 -19.98
N THR A 130 -15.43 24.33 -19.52
CA THR A 130 -15.64 24.67 -18.10
C THR A 130 -15.65 23.43 -17.21
N TYR A 131 -16.30 22.34 -17.63
CA TYR A 131 -16.31 21.08 -16.89
C TYR A 131 -14.88 20.54 -16.72
N LEU A 132 -14.13 20.47 -17.82
CA LEU A 132 -12.74 19.98 -17.84
C LEU A 132 -11.84 20.79 -16.91
N GLN A 133 -11.90 22.12 -17.01
CA GLN A 133 -11.10 23.02 -16.17
C GLN A 133 -11.47 22.90 -14.68
N LEU A 134 -12.77 22.83 -14.38
CA LEU A 134 -13.23 22.73 -13.01
C LEU A 134 -12.81 21.39 -12.38
N LEU A 135 -13.01 20.28 -13.10
CA LEU A 135 -12.62 18.96 -12.60
C LEU A 135 -11.10 18.86 -12.44
N ALA A 136 -10.31 19.25 -13.44
CA ALA A 136 -8.85 19.24 -13.36
C ALA A 136 -8.31 20.11 -12.22
N SER A 137 -8.93 21.28 -12.00
CA SER A 137 -8.60 22.15 -10.86
C SER A 137 -8.96 21.51 -9.52
N LYS A 138 -10.14 20.90 -9.41
CA LYS A 138 -10.58 20.25 -8.16
C LYS A 138 -9.76 19.02 -7.82
N LEU A 139 -9.30 18.26 -8.81
CA LEU A 139 -8.37 17.15 -8.56
C LEU A 139 -7.01 17.62 -8.00
N GLY A 140 -6.60 18.84 -8.31
CA GLY A 140 -5.38 19.47 -7.78
C GLY A 140 -5.55 20.25 -6.48
N ASN A 141 -6.78 20.57 -6.11
CA ASN A 141 -7.09 21.32 -4.90
C ASN A 141 -8.52 21.01 -4.47
N SER A 142 -8.66 19.92 -3.72
CA SER A 142 -9.94 19.52 -3.13
C SER A 142 -9.80 19.49 -1.61
N PRO A 143 -10.76 20.08 -0.87
CA PRO A 143 -10.87 19.78 0.55
C PRO A 143 -11.09 18.28 0.75
N ARG A 144 -10.85 17.83 1.98
CA ARG A 144 -11.12 16.45 2.40
C ARG A 144 -12.55 16.06 2.06
N ARG A 145 -12.69 14.89 1.44
CA ARG A 145 -13.97 14.24 1.13
C ARG A 145 -14.40 13.36 2.29
N GLN A 146 -15.71 13.13 2.41
CA GLN A 146 -16.25 12.24 3.44
C GLN A 146 -15.86 10.77 3.23
N THR A 147 -15.51 10.40 1.99
CA THR A 147 -15.06 9.06 1.62
C THR A 147 -13.62 8.76 2.04
N GLU A 148 -12.86 9.76 2.49
CA GLU A 148 -11.48 9.61 2.96
C GLU A 148 -11.43 9.10 4.41
N LYS A 149 -11.13 7.81 4.57
CA LYS A 149 -10.93 7.18 5.88
C LYS A 149 -9.58 7.56 6.50
N TYR A 150 -8.53 7.62 5.67
CA TYR A 150 -7.20 8.07 6.06
C TYR A 150 -6.99 9.52 5.60
N GLU A 151 -6.38 10.33 6.45
CA GLU A 151 -6.23 11.77 6.21
C GLU A 151 -5.09 12.07 5.24
N ARG A 152 -5.41 12.75 4.12
CA ARG A 152 -4.39 13.29 3.21
C ARG A 152 -3.65 14.45 3.86
N THR A 153 -2.33 14.42 3.76
CA THR A 153 -1.44 15.53 4.17
C THR A 153 -1.33 16.61 3.10
N ARG A 154 -1.76 16.32 1.87
CA ARG A 154 -1.70 17.21 0.71
C ARG A 154 -3.10 17.57 0.20
N PRO A 155 -3.31 18.78 -0.35
CA PRO A 155 -4.61 19.20 -0.87
C PRO A 155 -4.98 18.62 -2.24
N TRP A 156 -4.04 17.97 -2.94
CA TRP A 156 -4.26 17.31 -4.23
C TRP A 156 -4.53 15.81 -4.09
N PHE A 157 -5.08 15.19 -5.13
CA PHE A 157 -5.02 13.75 -5.31
C PHE A 157 -3.76 13.39 -6.13
N SER A 158 -3.14 12.25 -5.84
CA SER A 158 -1.96 11.80 -6.58
C SER A 158 -2.32 11.29 -7.98
N THR A 159 -1.33 11.12 -8.85
CA THR A 159 -1.57 10.62 -10.22
C THR A 159 -2.23 9.25 -10.21
N ALA A 160 -1.75 8.35 -9.35
CA ALA A 160 -2.30 7.00 -9.25
C ALA A 160 -3.76 7.01 -8.76
N ALA A 161 -4.08 7.82 -7.76
CA ALA A 161 -5.45 7.94 -7.26
C ALA A 161 -6.41 8.48 -8.33
N ILE A 162 -5.98 9.45 -9.13
CA ILE A 162 -6.77 9.99 -10.25
C ILE A 162 -6.96 8.93 -11.33
N ALA A 163 -5.91 8.20 -11.71
CA ALA A 163 -6.00 7.16 -12.73
C ALA A 163 -6.93 6.01 -12.31
N ALA A 164 -6.82 5.52 -11.07
CA ALA A 164 -7.71 4.49 -10.53
C ALA A 164 -9.17 4.98 -10.43
N THR A 165 -9.37 6.26 -10.15
CA THR A 165 -10.71 6.88 -10.18
C THR A 165 -11.31 6.82 -11.57
N ILE A 166 -10.53 7.15 -12.60
CA ILE A 166 -11.01 7.15 -13.98
C ILE A 166 -11.36 5.74 -14.44
N ASP A 167 -10.50 4.78 -14.14
CA ASP A 167 -10.74 3.37 -14.44
C ASP A 167 -12.08 2.90 -13.84
N GLU A 168 -12.28 3.15 -12.54
CA GLU A 168 -13.53 2.79 -11.86
C GLU A 168 -14.76 3.55 -12.41
N VAL A 169 -14.63 4.84 -12.71
CA VAL A 169 -15.75 5.64 -13.25
C VAL A 169 -16.15 5.12 -14.63
N VAL A 170 -15.18 4.74 -15.47
CA VAL A 170 -15.45 4.15 -16.79
C VAL A 170 -16.14 2.80 -16.66
N GLU A 171 -15.72 1.97 -15.71
CA GLU A 171 -16.29 0.62 -15.51
C GLU A 171 -17.68 0.63 -14.86
N THR A 172 -17.91 1.53 -13.90
CA THR A 172 -19.05 1.43 -12.98
C THR A 172 -20.12 2.49 -13.18
N MET A 173 -19.80 3.62 -13.82
CA MET A 173 -20.73 4.74 -13.97
C MET A 173 -21.15 4.94 -15.42
N THR A 174 -22.45 5.10 -15.63
CA THR A 174 -23.01 5.40 -16.96
C THR A 174 -23.41 6.87 -17.07
N PRO A 175 -22.90 7.60 -18.08
CA PRO A 175 -23.34 8.96 -18.40
C PRO A 175 -24.86 9.05 -18.57
N LYS A 176 -25.51 10.00 -17.89
CA LYS A 176 -26.96 10.23 -18.07
C LYS A 176 -27.19 11.16 -19.24
N HIS A 177 -27.90 10.70 -20.26
CA HIS A 177 -28.30 11.50 -21.43
C HIS A 177 -27.12 12.16 -22.16
N GLY A 178 -25.98 11.48 -22.24
CA GLY A 178 -24.77 12.00 -22.89
C GLY A 178 -24.11 13.18 -22.15
N ARG A 179 -24.44 13.38 -20.87
CA ARG A 179 -23.76 14.33 -19.98
C ARG A 179 -22.67 13.63 -19.19
N PRO A 180 -21.54 14.30 -18.94
CA PRO A 180 -20.47 13.74 -18.11
C PRO A 180 -20.97 13.48 -16.68
N ILE A 181 -20.29 12.57 -16.00
CA ILE A 181 -20.52 12.27 -14.59
C ILE A 181 -20.35 13.52 -13.73
N ASP A 182 -21.09 13.62 -12.62
CA ASP A 182 -21.00 14.77 -11.74
C ASP A 182 -19.62 14.85 -11.08
N ILE A 183 -19.03 16.05 -11.06
CA ILE A 183 -17.70 16.29 -10.48
C ILE A 183 -17.66 15.83 -9.01
N ALA A 184 -18.75 16.00 -8.27
CA ALA A 184 -18.81 15.58 -6.87
C ALA A 184 -18.58 14.06 -6.71
N ASP A 185 -19.18 13.24 -7.57
CA ASP A 185 -19.05 11.78 -7.54
C ASP A 185 -17.61 11.36 -7.87
N ILE A 186 -17.01 11.98 -8.89
CA ILE A 186 -15.61 11.73 -9.27
C ILE A 186 -14.67 12.06 -8.11
N LEU A 187 -14.89 13.19 -7.43
CA LEU A 187 -14.07 13.58 -6.28
C LEU A 187 -14.25 12.63 -5.09
N ASP A 188 -15.45 12.07 -4.88
CA ASP A 188 -15.68 11.08 -3.82
C ASP A 188 -14.98 9.76 -4.08
N ILE A 189 -14.98 9.29 -5.34
CA ILE A 189 -14.21 8.11 -5.76
C ILE A 189 -12.70 8.38 -5.61
N ALA A 190 -12.23 9.55 -6.03
CA ALA A 190 -10.84 9.98 -5.84
C ALA A 190 -10.43 10.05 -4.36
N GLY A 191 -11.32 10.52 -3.49
CA GLY A 191 -11.12 10.50 -2.04
C GLY A 191 -10.91 9.09 -1.50
N ARG A 192 -11.72 8.12 -1.95
CA ARG A 192 -11.56 6.73 -1.54
C ARG A 192 -10.23 6.12 -2.02
N HIS A 193 -9.85 6.32 -3.28
CA HIS A 193 -8.58 5.81 -3.81
C HIS A 193 -7.37 6.47 -3.15
N ALA A 194 -7.42 7.78 -2.90
CA ALA A 194 -6.33 8.45 -2.21
C ALA A 194 -6.18 7.96 -0.77
N SER A 195 -7.30 7.74 -0.08
CA SER A 195 -7.32 7.11 1.25
C SER A 195 -6.73 5.69 1.21
N GLU A 196 -7.01 4.92 0.17
CA GLU A 196 -6.45 3.58 0.00
C GLU A 196 -4.94 3.62 -0.25
N LEU A 197 -4.45 4.55 -1.08
CA LEU A 197 -3.02 4.68 -1.34
C LEU A 197 -2.23 5.05 -0.08
N ILE A 198 -2.80 5.88 0.80
CA ILE A 198 -2.22 6.19 2.12
C ILE A 198 -2.19 4.96 3.03
N ARG A 199 -3.24 4.13 3.00
CA ARG A 199 -3.27 2.85 3.73
C ARG A 199 -2.12 1.95 3.29
N LEU A 200 -1.91 1.85 1.97
CA LEU A 200 -0.83 1.05 1.38
C LEU A 200 0.55 1.60 1.77
N ASP A 201 0.76 2.91 1.73
CA ASP A 201 2.00 3.57 2.19
C ASP A 201 2.32 3.20 3.65
N THR A 202 1.32 3.32 4.53
CA THR A 202 1.45 2.99 5.96
C THR A 202 1.74 1.50 6.18
N ALA A 203 1.10 0.62 5.41
CA ALA A 203 1.35 -0.82 5.48
C ALA A 203 2.79 -1.17 5.06
N LEU A 204 3.27 -0.60 3.95
CA LEU A 204 4.64 -0.80 3.49
C LEU A 204 5.67 -0.25 4.49
N GLU A 205 5.42 0.91 5.09
CA GLU A 205 6.27 1.45 6.15
C GLU A 205 6.32 0.49 7.37
N THR A 206 5.17 -0.06 7.75
CA THR A 206 5.06 -1.01 8.87
C THR A 206 5.82 -2.31 8.58
N ILE A 207 5.65 -2.90 7.39
CA ILE A 207 6.39 -4.10 6.96
C ILE A 207 7.90 -3.80 6.93
N GLY A 208 8.29 -2.67 6.34
CA GLY A 208 9.69 -2.27 6.20
C GLY A 208 10.41 -2.10 7.55
N LYS A 209 9.69 -1.67 8.60
CA LYS A 209 10.22 -1.60 9.97
C LYS A 209 10.21 -2.95 10.68
N ALA A 210 9.20 -3.79 10.42
CA ALA A 210 9.06 -5.08 11.09
C ALA A 210 10.12 -6.11 10.65
N ILE A 211 10.45 -6.18 9.36
CA ILE A 211 11.39 -7.18 8.85
C ILE A 211 12.76 -7.12 9.55
N PRO A 212 13.44 -5.95 9.66
CA PRO A 212 14.70 -5.84 10.39
C PRO A 212 14.61 -6.27 11.86
N VAL A 213 13.50 -5.92 12.53
CA VAL A 213 13.27 -6.29 13.93
C VAL A 213 13.13 -7.81 14.08
N LEU A 214 12.34 -8.45 13.23
CA LEU A 214 12.18 -9.90 13.24
C LEU A 214 13.51 -10.62 12.94
N SER A 215 14.29 -10.10 11.99
CA SER A 215 15.63 -10.62 11.70
C SER A 215 16.55 -10.51 12.91
N GLN A 216 16.53 -9.38 13.64
CA GLN A 216 17.32 -9.22 14.86
C GLN A 216 16.98 -10.26 15.93
N ILE A 217 15.69 -10.63 16.07
CA ILE A 217 15.24 -11.67 17.00
C ILE A 217 15.78 -13.05 16.59
N VAL A 218 15.77 -13.35 15.29
CA VAL A 218 16.35 -14.60 14.77
C VAL A 218 17.87 -14.63 14.95
N ASP A 219 18.54 -13.52 14.67
CA ASP A 219 19.99 -13.41 14.79
C ASP A 219 20.47 -13.56 16.24
N ALA A 220 19.63 -13.17 17.22
CA ALA A 220 19.93 -13.30 18.65
C ALA A 220 20.16 -14.74 19.12
N VAL A 221 19.69 -15.75 18.38
CA VAL A 221 19.92 -17.17 18.71
C VAL A 221 21.06 -17.83 17.92
N THR A 222 21.73 -17.11 17.03
CA THR A 222 22.76 -17.67 16.12
C THR A 222 23.86 -18.42 16.88
N ASP A 223 24.32 -17.85 18.00
CA ASP A 223 25.39 -18.40 18.84
C ASP A 223 24.87 -19.09 20.12
N VAL A 224 23.55 -19.22 20.28
CA VAL A 224 22.93 -19.80 21.49
C VAL A 224 22.54 -21.25 21.23
N PRO A 225 23.10 -22.25 21.94
CA PRO A 225 22.71 -23.65 21.76
C PRO A 225 21.21 -23.85 21.96
N ARG A 226 20.56 -24.54 21.01
CA ARG A 226 19.12 -24.84 21.11
C ARG A 226 18.85 -25.79 22.29
N PRO A 227 17.97 -25.44 23.23
CA PRO A 227 17.60 -26.32 24.32
C PRO A 227 17.03 -27.65 23.82
N ALA A 228 17.51 -28.78 24.36
CA ALA A 228 17.08 -30.12 23.96
C ALA A 228 15.57 -30.37 24.15
N THR A 229 14.94 -29.63 25.07
CA THR A 229 13.49 -29.68 25.34
C THR A 229 12.63 -28.95 24.31
N LEU A 230 13.23 -28.25 23.34
CA LEU A 230 12.51 -27.57 22.27
C LEU A 230 12.58 -28.36 20.97
N ARG A 231 11.40 -28.75 20.48
CA ARG A 231 11.26 -29.37 19.15
C ARG A 231 11.83 -28.44 18.09
N PRO A 232 12.59 -28.94 17.11
CA PRO A 232 12.98 -28.17 15.93
C PRO A 232 11.76 -27.64 15.19
N ARG A 233 11.90 -26.50 14.53
CA ARG A 233 10.87 -25.95 13.65
C ARG A 233 10.53 -26.94 12.54
N GLY A 234 9.24 -27.14 12.26
CA GLY A 234 8.77 -28.09 11.25
C GLY A 234 8.86 -29.56 11.65
N TRP A 235 9.22 -29.87 12.91
CA TRP A 235 9.21 -31.24 13.41
C TRP A 235 7.79 -31.81 13.38
N GLN A 236 7.62 -32.88 12.63
CA GLN A 236 6.45 -33.74 12.73
C GLN A 236 6.79 -34.95 13.59
N PRO A 237 5.88 -35.40 14.47
CA PRO A 237 6.09 -36.65 15.15
C PRO A 237 6.23 -37.77 14.11
N PRO A 238 7.11 -38.75 14.34
CA PRO A 238 7.10 -39.95 13.52
C PRO A 238 5.68 -40.53 13.48
N PRO A 239 5.27 -41.20 12.38
CA PRO A 239 3.97 -41.85 12.33
C PRO A 239 3.87 -42.83 13.49
N MET A 240 2.94 -42.54 14.41
CA MET A 240 2.73 -43.33 15.61
C MET A 240 1.53 -44.24 15.44
N GLY A 241 1.56 -45.38 16.12
CA GLY A 241 0.38 -46.23 16.25
C GLY A 241 -0.79 -45.49 16.92
N PRO A 242 -2.05 -45.92 16.72
CA PRO A 242 -3.24 -45.26 17.28
C PRO A 242 -3.23 -45.14 18.81
N ASP A 243 -2.40 -45.93 19.49
CA ASP A 243 -2.28 -45.99 20.96
C ASP A 243 -0.88 -45.59 21.47
N GLU A 244 0.01 -45.10 20.59
CA GLU A 244 1.33 -44.62 21.01
C GLU A 244 1.22 -43.17 21.50
N GLU A 245 1.57 -42.95 22.77
CA GLU A 245 1.79 -41.59 23.27
C GLU A 245 3.11 -41.05 22.70
N PRO A 246 3.15 -39.77 22.29
CA PRO A 246 4.36 -39.20 21.76
C PRO A 246 5.43 -39.27 22.85
N PRO A 247 6.65 -39.72 22.52
CA PRO A 247 7.70 -39.88 23.51
C PRO A 247 7.82 -38.58 24.32
N PRO A 248 7.81 -38.66 25.67
CA PRO A 248 8.07 -37.50 26.50
C PRO A 248 9.49 -36.99 26.19
N PHE A 249 9.66 -35.67 26.17
CA PHE A 249 10.99 -35.04 26.09
C PHE A 249 11.64 -35.01 27.47
#